data_AF-A0A6D0F207-F1
#
_entry.id   AF-A0A6D0F207-F1
#
_cell.length_a   1.000
_cell.length_b   1.000
_cell.length_c   1.000
_cell.angle_alpha   90.00
_cell.angle_beta   90.00
_cell.angle_gamma   90.00
#
_symmetry.space_group_name_H-M   'P 1'
#
loop_
_entity.id
_entity.type
_entity.pdbx_description
1 polymer ?
#
loop_
_entity_poly.entity_id
_entity_poly.type
_entity_poly.pdbx_seq_one_letter_code
_entity_poly.pdbx_strand_id
1 'polypeptide(L)' 'DSQIGNFGRPAHVWFVSQLPKTRSGKMLRRTIQAICEGRDPGDLTTIDDPASLDQIRQAMEE' A
#
# COMPACT_ATOMS: atom_id res chain seq x y z
N ASP A 1 15.15 -14.39 7.16
CA ASP A 1 15.26 -15.87 7.08
C ASP A 1 15.24 -16.57 8.42
N SER A 2 16.01 -16.15 9.43
CA SER A 2 16.06 -16.85 10.73
C SER A 2 14.76 -16.80 11.56
N GLN A 3 13.93 -15.78 11.42
CA GLN A 3 12.68 -15.65 12.20
C GLN A 3 11.45 -16.28 11.52
N ILE A 4 11.26 -16.04 10.22
CA ILE A 4 10.05 -16.47 9.48
C ILE A 4 10.39 -17.55 8.43
N GLY A 5 11.66 -17.74 8.05
CA GLY A 5 12.02 -18.67 6.97
C GLY A 5 11.73 -18.13 5.57
N ASN A 6 11.99 -18.98 4.56
CA ASN A 6 11.96 -18.58 3.15
C ASN A 6 10.55 -18.23 2.65
N PHE A 7 9.49 -18.83 3.21
CA PHE A 7 8.11 -18.54 2.82
C PHE A 7 7.67 -17.10 3.16
N GLY A 8 8.34 -16.46 4.12
CA GLY A 8 8.07 -15.07 4.52
C GLY A 8 8.87 -14.04 3.73
N ARG A 9 9.71 -14.47 2.78
CA ARG A 9 10.50 -13.54 1.97
C ARG A 9 9.57 -12.80 0.98
N PRO A 10 9.51 -11.46 1.01
CA PRO A 10 8.70 -10.70 0.04
C PRO A 10 9.20 -10.93 -1.39
N ALA A 11 8.28 -11.08 -2.34
CA ALA A 11 8.63 -11.11 -3.76
C ALA A 11 9.06 -9.72 -4.27
N HIS A 12 8.43 -8.66 -3.75
CA HIS A 12 8.70 -7.27 -4.08
C HIS A 12 8.72 -6.41 -2.82
N VAL A 13 9.53 -5.35 -2.84
CA VAL A 13 9.56 -4.31 -1.82
C VAL A 13 9.60 -2.96 -2.52
N TRP A 14 8.54 -2.18 -2.36
CA TRP A 14 8.44 -0.84 -2.94
C TRP A 14 8.65 0.20 -1.86
N PHE A 15 9.49 1.18 -2.16
CA PHE A 15 9.76 2.30 -1.27
C PHE A 15 8.86 3.47 -1.64
N VAL A 16 8.17 4.02 -0.65
CA VAL A 16 7.31 5.20 -0.79
C VAL A 16 7.61 6.18 0.33
N SER A 17 7.39 7.48 0.08
CA SER A 17 7.65 8.50 1.09
C SER A 17 6.63 8.46 2.25
N GLN A 18 5.41 7.99 1.98
CA GLN A 18 4.35 7.89 2.97
C GLN A 18 3.35 6.78 2.63
N LEU A 19 2.70 6.24 3.65
CA LEU A 19 1.66 5.22 3.50
C LEU A 19 0.27 5.87 3.59
N PRO A 20 -0.71 5.41 2.77
CA PRO A 20 -2.07 5.94 2.79
C PRO A 20 -2.73 5.65 4.14
N LYS A 21 -3.26 6.71 4.73
CA LYS A 21 -3.94 6.68 6.02
C LYS A 21 -5.27 7.42 5.94
N THR A 22 -6.20 7.02 6.79
CA THR A 22 -7.39 7.82 7.08
C THR A 22 -7.00 9.11 7.81
N ARG A 23 -7.90 10.10 7.86
CA ARG A 23 -7.76 11.31 8.71
C ARG A 23 -7.54 11.02 10.21
N SER A 24 -7.88 9.81 10.67
CA SER A 24 -7.61 9.35 12.04
C SER A 24 -6.27 8.63 12.21
N GLY A 25 -5.45 8.55 11.17
CA GLY A 25 -4.13 7.91 11.17
C GLY A 25 -4.13 6.40 10.91
N LYS A 26 -5.30 5.75 10.81
CA LYS A 26 -5.38 4.32 10.48
C LYS A 26 -4.86 4.05 9.06
N MET A 27 -3.97 3.07 8.92
CA MET A 27 -3.40 2.66 7.63
C MET A 27 -4.45 1.93 6.78
N LEU A 28 -4.59 2.35 5.52
CA LEU A 28 -5.56 1.81 4.57
C LEU A 28 -5.03 0.55 3.87
N ARG A 29 -4.73 -0.51 4.63
CA ARG A 29 -4.13 -1.76 4.09
C ARG A 29 -4.97 -2.41 3.00
N ARG A 30 -6.30 -2.42 3.13
CA ARG A 30 -7.23 -2.97 2.12
C ARG A 30 -7.09 -2.23 0.78
N THR A 31 -6.95 -0.90 0.82
CA THR A 31 -6.76 -0.07 -0.37
C THR A 31 -5.44 -0.37 -1.04
N ILE A 32 -4.34 -0.46 -0.27
CA ILE A 32 -3.02 -0.83 -0.78
C ILE A 32 -3.10 -2.19 -1.48
N GLN A 33 -3.71 -3.18 -0.82
CA GLN A 33 -3.89 -4.51 -1.40
C GLN A 33 -4.69 -4.48 -2.70
N ALA A 34 -5.80 -3.73 -2.75
CA ALA A 34 -6.62 -3.62 -3.96
C ALA A 34 -5.82 -3.02 -5.13
N ILE A 35 -5.03 -1.98 -4.88
CA ILE A 35 -4.14 -1.38 -5.90
C ILE A 35 -3.11 -2.40 -6.39
N CYS A 36 -2.43 -3.10 -5.48
CA CYS A 36 -1.44 -4.12 -5.82
C CYS A 36 -2.04 -5.29 -6.63
N GLU A 37 -3.32 -5.59 -6.42
CA GLU A 37 -4.05 -6.66 -7.13
C GLU A 37 -4.82 -6.15 -8.37
N GLY A 38 -4.71 -4.86 -8.72
CA GLY A 38 -5.45 -4.27 -9.85
C GLY A 38 -6.98 -4.23 -9.67
N ARG A 39 -7.47 -4.29 -8.42
CA ARG A 39 -8.89 -4.25 -8.07
C ARG A 39 -9.32 -2.83 -7.68
N ASP A 40 -10.63 -2.59 -7.73
CA ASP A 40 -11.22 -1.33 -7.24
C ASP A 40 -10.98 -1.17 -5.72
N PRO A 41 -10.32 -0.09 -5.27
CA PRO A 41 -10.10 0.18 -3.84
C PRO A 41 -11.39 0.51 -3.06
N GLY A 42 -12.48 0.87 -3.74
CA GLY A 42 -13.75 1.27 -3.12
C GLY A 42 -13.73 2.69 -2.57
N ASP A 43 -14.47 2.92 -1.48
CA ASP A 43 -14.62 4.26 -0.88
C ASP A 43 -13.32 4.75 -0.21
N LEU A 44 -12.85 5.91 -0.66
CA LEU A 44 -11.63 6.57 -0.19
C LEU A 44 -11.91 7.95 0.45
N THR A 45 -13.17 8.30 0.72
CA THR A 45 -13.58 9.61 1.26
C THR A 45 -12.89 10.00 2.56
N THR A 46 -12.46 9.01 3.36
CA THR A 46 -11.79 9.22 4.64
C THR A 46 -10.27 9.31 4.55
N ILE A 47 -9.68 9.19 3.36
CA ILE A 47 -8.24 9.33 3.16
C ILE A 47 -7.78 10.74 3.56
N ASP A 48 -6.60 10.79 4.16
CA ASP A 48 -5.96 12.04 4.56
C ASP A 48 -5.30 12.72 3.35
N ASP A 49 -4.40 12.00 2.68
CA ASP A 49 -3.70 12.46 1.48
C ASP A 49 -3.86 11.47 0.31
N PRO A 50 -4.66 11.81 -0.72
CA PRO A 50 -4.82 11.00 -1.93
C PRO A 50 -3.52 10.75 -2.70
N ALA A 51 -2.55 11.67 -2.66
CA ALA A 51 -1.29 11.54 -3.42
C ALA A 51 -0.45 10.34 -2.96
N SER A 52 -0.66 9.86 -1.73
CA SER A 52 -0.04 8.63 -1.24
C SER A 52 -0.42 7.39 -2.05
N LEU A 53 -1.59 7.36 -2.70
CA LEU A 53 -2.00 6.25 -3.55
C LEU A 53 -1.31 6.28 -4.91
N ASP A 54 -1.08 7.47 -5.46
CA ASP A 54 -0.39 7.62 -6.74
C ASP A 54 1.08 7.25 -6.61
N GLN A 55 1.74 7.58 -5.49
CA GLN A 55 3.11 7.13 -5.21
C GLN A 55 3.22 5.60 -5.19
N ILE A 56 2.22 4.90 -4.63
CA ILE A 56 2.23 3.43 -4.63
C ILE A 56 2.11 2.90 -6.05
N ARG A 57 1.22 3.45 -6.87
CA ARG A 57 1.06 3.04 -8.27
C ARG A 57 2.35 3.26 -9.05
N GLN A 58 2.94 4.44 -8.93
CA GLN A 58 4.19 4.76 -9.60
C GLN A 58 5.32 3.82 -9.18
N ALA A 59 5.48 3.57 -7.86
CA ALA A 59 6.51 2.66 -7.37
C ALA A 59 6.34 1.22 -7.85
N MET A 60 5.12 0.79 -8.23
CA MET A 60 4.87 -0.52 -8.81
C MET A 60 5.14 -0.60 -10.32
N GLU A 61 5.14 0.53 -11.02
CA GLU A 61 5.40 0.61 -12.46
C GLU A 61 6.89 0.71 -12.80
N GLU A 62 7.70 1.19 -11.85
CA GLU A 62 9.18 1.24 -11.91
C GLU A 62 9.84 -0.13 -11.67
#